data_AF-A0A2U0ZWA8-F1
#
_entry.id   AF-A0A2U0ZWA8-F1
#
_cell.length_a   1.000
_cell.length_b   1.000
_cell.length_c   1.000
_cell.angle_alpha   90.00
_cell.angle_beta   90.00
_cell.angle_gamma   90.00
#
_symmetry.space_group_name_H-M   'P 1'
#
loop_
_entity.id
_entity.type
_entity.pdbx_description
1 polymer ?
#
loop_
_entity_poly.entity_id
_entity_poly.type
_entity_poly.pdbx_seq_one_letter_code
_entity_poly.pdbx_strand_id
1 'polypeptide(L)'
;MRTGRRRKQRGAVAITVAVFMIFLLGTAALAIDIGNLMVARNELQNAADAAALAGAGCLKPRTECSNSTATQPDFTTASATASTFSTSTSTNRVQGAYVQTSTVATGYWNATGTPYGLEALPFTPGANDLAAVQVTIRKDGSNANGSVGGFLSSVFGVNVLKASAVATAVLSSPGNVGPGGLFPLAMSQCLYNNYWNSSTNSPKLSPTSGTVSGFSTPQVAGQPYIFQIGSSYQYGTCQSGQWTTFNSSNNSASYASGLLTSGNSTTFSVGASPGTWIQTGEENSVFKNAADCSAAGNGKCAWATVVVVNDPSTSGFQPVQAFACLHILDASNGSTPYVLVQMSNDMSHCETANSGGVGPSYGAYTPPRLVQ
;
A
#
# COMPACT_ATOMS: atom_id res chain seq x y z
N MET A 1 -34.70 83.38 15.92
CA MET A 1 -34.52 82.27 14.95
C MET A 1 -33.19 82.43 14.22
N ARG A 2 -32.27 81.47 14.33
CA ARG A 2 -31.08 81.38 13.46
C ARG A 2 -30.79 79.90 13.20
N THR A 3 -31.35 79.38 12.12
CA THR A 3 -31.11 78.02 11.63
C THR A 3 -29.72 77.95 11.00
N GLY A 4 -28.74 77.46 11.76
CA GLY A 4 -27.38 77.19 11.29
C GLY A 4 -27.38 76.09 10.23
N ARG A 5 -26.97 76.46 9.01
CA ARG A 5 -26.99 75.63 7.80
C ARG A 5 -25.98 74.46 7.93
N ARG A 6 -26.45 73.23 8.20
CA ARG A 6 -25.68 71.96 8.13
C ARG A 6 -25.27 71.62 6.67
N ARG A 7 -24.45 72.44 6.02
CA ARG A 7 -24.07 72.25 4.59
C ARG A 7 -22.56 72.11 4.32
N LYS A 8 -21.74 71.87 5.36
CA LYS A 8 -20.26 71.81 5.23
C LYS A 8 -19.58 70.45 5.49
N GLN A 9 -20.30 69.37 5.81
CA GLN A 9 -19.67 68.06 6.12
C GLN A 9 -19.80 66.98 5.02
N ARG A 10 -20.52 67.24 3.92
CA ARG A 10 -20.69 66.24 2.85
C ARG A 10 -19.40 65.93 2.08
N GLY A 11 -18.50 66.90 1.94
CA GLY A 11 -17.22 66.72 1.24
C GLY A 11 -16.21 65.88 2.05
N ALA A 12 -16.10 66.14 3.35
CA ALA A 12 -15.20 65.37 4.22
C ALA A 12 -15.63 63.89 4.31
N VAL A 13 -16.93 63.62 4.43
CA VAL A 13 -17.47 62.24 4.45
C VAL A 13 -17.18 61.52 3.14
N ALA A 14 -17.31 62.18 1.99
CA ALA A 14 -17.01 61.57 0.70
C ALA A 14 -15.53 61.13 0.58
N ILE A 15 -14.59 61.96 1.07
CA ILE A 15 -13.15 61.64 1.07
C ILE A 15 -12.87 60.46 2.01
N THR A 16 -13.42 60.49 3.23
CA THR A 16 -13.24 59.39 4.19
C THR A 16 -13.79 58.07 3.66
N VAL A 17 -15.00 58.08 3.07
CA VAL A 17 -15.61 56.89 2.45
C VAL A 17 -14.76 56.38 1.28
N ALA A 18 -14.24 57.26 0.43
CA ALA A 18 -13.38 56.87 -0.68
C ALA A 18 -12.09 56.17 -0.19
N VAL A 19 -11.45 56.69 0.85
CA VAL A 19 -10.25 56.07 1.45
C VAL A 19 -10.59 54.71 2.07
N PHE A 20 -11.68 54.60 2.83
CA PHE A 20 -12.11 53.33 3.41
C PHE A 20 -12.52 52.30 2.36
N MET A 21 -13.15 52.71 1.25
CA MET A 21 -13.46 51.80 0.14
C MET A 21 -12.17 51.22 -0.46
N ILE A 22 -11.15 52.04 -0.71
CA ILE A 22 -9.85 51.55 -1.21
C ILE A 22 -9.25 50.54 -0.24
N PHE A 23 -9.30 50.83 1.07
CA PHE A 23 -8.81 49.92 2.09
C PHE A 23 -9.57 48.60 2.11
N LEU A 24 -10.91 48.64 2.11
CA LEU A 24 -11.76 47.45 2.11
C LEU A 24 -11.55 46.59 0.86
N LEU A 25 -11.47 47.21 -0.32
CA LEU A 25 -11.19 46.51 -1.58
C LEU A 25 -9.79 45.89 -1.57
N GLY A 26 -8.79 46.61 -1.05
CA GLY A 26 -7.43 46.09 -0.88
C GLY A 26 -7.37 44.87 0.04
N THR A 27 -8.07 44.92 1.19
CA THR A 27 -8.14 43.77 2.11
C THR A 27 -8.93 42.60 1.53
N ALA A 28 -10.03 42.86 0.82
CA ALA A 28 -10.86 41.82 0.21
C ALA A 28 -10.08 41.05 -0.84
N ALA A 29 -9.31 41.75 -1.65
CA ALA A 29 -8.50 41.10 -2.66
C ALA A 29 -7.27 40.38 -2.11
N LEU A 30 -6.62 40.92 -1.08
CA LEU A 30 -5.57 40.16 -0.37
C LEU A 30 -6.15 38.85 0.18
N ALA A 31 -7.37 38.89 0.73
CA ALA A 31 -8.04 37.68 1.19
C ALA A 31 -8.31 36.69 0.05
N ILE A 32 -8.68 37.17 -1.15
CA ILE A 32 -8.82 36.32 -2.35
C ILE A 32 -7.48 35.71 -2.78
N ASP A 33 -6.40 36.49 -2.82
CA ASP A 33 -5.07 36.02 -3.22
C ASP A 33 -4.52 34.97 -2.25
N ILE A 34 -4.68 35.19 -0.94
CA ILE A 34 -4.30 34.22 0.10
C ILE A 34 -5.17 32.95 -0.04
N GLY A 35 -6.48 33.10 -0.21
CA GLY A 35 -7.38 31.97 -0.41
C GLY A 35 -6.98 31.14 -1.64
N ASN A 36 -6.68 31.80 -2.76
CA ASN A 36 -6.23 31.14 -3.98
C ASN A 36 -4.89 30.41 -3.78
N LEU A 37 -3.94 31.01 -3.06
CA LEU A 37 -2.66 30.39 -2.74
C LEU A 37 -2.83 29.16 -1.83
N MET A 38 -3.73 29.22 -0.84
CA MET A 38 -4.03 28.09 0.03
C MET A 38 -4.67 26.93 -0.74
N VAL A 39 -5.63 27.22 -1.62
CA VAL A 39 -6.23 26.22 -2.52
C VAL A 39 -5.15 25.59 -3.40
N ALA A 40 -4.32 26.39 -4.06
CA ALA A 40 -3.25 25.88 -4.91
C ALA A 40 -2.26 25.00 -4.14
N ARG A 41 -1.93 25.34 -2.89
CA ARG A 41 -1.07 24.50 -2.03
C ARG A 41 -1.70 23.15 -1.72
N ASN A 42 -2.98 23.12 -1.39
CA ASN A 42 -3.70 21.87 -1.11
C ASN A 42 -3.80 20.99 -2.36
N GLU A 43 -4.10 21.59 -3.52
CA GLU A 43 -4.13 20.87 -4.80
C GLU A 43 -2.74 20.34 -5.19
N LEU A 44 -1.68 21.13 -4.97
CA LEU A 44 -0.29 20.68 -5.18
C LEU A 44 0.08 19.51 -4.27
N GLN A 45 -0.35 19.53 -3.00
CA GLN A 45 -0.10 18.43 -2.07
C GLN A 45 -0.83 17.17 -2.51
N ASN A 46 -2.12 17.25 -2.82
CA ASN A 46 -2.88 16.11 -3.33
C ASN A 46 -2.26 15.54 -4.62
N ALA A 47 -1.77 16.41 -5.50
CA ALA A 47 -1.09 15.98 -6.72
C ALA A 47 0.24 15.28 -6.45
N ALA A 48 1.05 15.82 -5.52
CA ALA A 48 2.32 15.21 -5.12
C ALA A 48 2.09 13.86 -4.43
N ASP A 49 1.11 13.78 -3.53
CA ASP A 49 0.73 12.57 -2.81
C ASP A 49 0.29 11.46 -3.78
N ALA A 50 -0.61 11.78 -4.70
CA ALA A 50 -1.09 10.82 -5.70
C ALA A 50 0.03 10.33 -6.62
N ALA A 51 0.93 11.23 -7.06
CA ALA A 51 2.08 10.86 -7.87
C ALA A 51 3.09 10.00 -7.10
N ALA A 52 3.35 10.31 -5.82
CA ALA A 52 4.23 9.53 -4.96
C ALA A 52 3.68 8.12 -4.71
N LEU A 53 2.37 8.00 -4.39
CA LEU A 53 1.70 6.70 -4.20
C LEU A 53 1.71 5.85 -5.48
N ALA A 54 1.45 6.46 -6.63
CA ALA A 54 1.50 5.77 -7.93
C ALA A 54 2.92 5.25 -8.24
N GLY A 55 3.94 6.06 -7.99
CA GLY A 55 5.34 5.64 -8.15
C GLY A 55 5.75 4.54 -7.17
N ALA A 56 5.39 4.69 -5.89
CA ALA A 56 5.69 3.70 -4.86
C ALA A 56 5.03 2.34 -5.14
N GLY A 57 3.87 2.35 -5.79
CA GLY A 57 3.19 1.16 -6.31
C GLY A 57 3.99 0.35 -7.33
N CYS A 58 5.03 0.92 -7.94
CA CYS A 58 5.91 0.22 -8.88
C CYS A 58 7.30 -0.10 -8.30
N LEU A 59 7.51 0.08 -6.99
CA LEU A 59 8.77 -0.29 -6.33
C LEU A 59 8.96 -1.80 -6.19
N LYS A 60 7.90 -2.60 -6.30
CA LYS A 60 7.95 -4.08 -6.22
C LYS A 60 7.34 -4.68 -7.47
N PRO A 61 7.54 -6.00 -7.70
CA PRO A 61 6.92 -6.66 -8.83
C PRO A 61 5.44 -6.35 -8.89
N ARG A 62 5.00 -5.79 -10.00
CA ARG A 62 3.62 -5.40 -10.27
C ARG A 62 3.37 -5.48 -11.76
N THR A 63 2.37 -6.27 -12.15
CA THR A 63 2.00 -6.50 -13.55
C THR A 63 1.58 -5.20 -14.23
N GLU A 64 0.86 -4.29 -13.55
CA GLU A 64 0.49 -3.00 -14.15
C GLU A 64 1.68 -2.08 -14.42
N CYS A 65 2.82 -2.32 -13.76
CA CYS A 65 4.07 -1.60 -13.98
C CYS A 65 4.97 -2.27 -15.03
N SER A 66 4.47 -3.31 -15.72
CA SER A 66 5.25 -4.11 -16.69
C SER A 66 6.52 -4.73 -16.11
N ASN A 67 6.54 -4.98 -14.79
CA ASN A 67 7.66 -5.60 -14.10
C ASN A 67 7.15 -6.61 -13.09
N SER A 68 7.07 -7.88 -13.47
CA SER A 68 6.60 -8.97 -12.60
C SER A 68 7.72 -9.82 -11.99
N THR A 69 9.00 -9.51 -12.27
CA THR A 69 10.14 -10.38 -11.90
C THR A 69 11.25 -9.66 -11.13
N ALA A 70 11.07 -8.39 -10.77
CA ALA A 70 12.04 -7.64 -9.98
C ALA A 70 12.36 -8.31 -8.63
N THR A 71 13.64 -8.58 -8.40
CA THR A 71 14.16 -9.11 -7.12
C THR A 71 14.61 -8.00 -6.17
N GLN A 72 14.76 -6.78 -6.69
CA GLN A 72 15.14 -5.58 -5.96
C GLN A 72 14.14 -4.45 -6.26
N PRO A 73 14.09 -3.38 -5.44
CA PRO A 73 13.19 -2.27 -5.74
C PRO A 73 13.47 -1.63 -7.11
N ASP A 74 12.45 -1.50 -7.95
CA ASP A 74 12.58 -0.90 -9.28
C ASP A 74 12.38 0.63 -9.21
N PHE A 75 13.45 1.33 -8.84
CA PHE A 75 13.46 2.79 -8.74
C PHE A 75 13.31 3.48 -10.11
N THR A 76 13.69 2.82 -11.21
CA THR A 76 13.60 3.41 -12.55
C THR A 76 12.15 3.45 -13.01
N THR A 77 11.43 2.34 -12.92
CA THR A 77 10.01 2.29 -13.27
C THR A 77 9.16 3.08 -12.28
N ALA A 78 9.51 3.08 -10.99
CA ALA A 78 8.82 3.88 -9.98
C ALA A 78 8.93 5.39 -10.24
N SER A 79 10.13 5.89 -10.57
CA SER A 79 10.32 7.32 -10.90
C SER A 79 9.63 7.71 -12.20
N ALA A 80 9.71 6.86 -13.24
CA ALA A 80 9.00 7.06 -14.49
C ALA A 80 7.48 7.11 -14.27
N THR A 81 6.92 6.17 -13.51
CA THR A 81 5.48 6.10 -13.22
C THR A 81 4.99 7.30 -12.42
N ALA A 82 5.74 7.78 -11.43
CA ALA A 82 5.40 9.01 -10.72
C ALA A 82 5.36 10.22 -11.66
N SER A 83 6.32 10.31 -12.59
CA SER A 83 6.39 11.41 -13.57
C SER A 83 5.26 11.38 -14.61
N THR A 84 4.91 10.18 -15.11
CA THR A 84 3.82 10.01 -16.07
C THR A 84 2.45 10.20 -15.42
N PHE A 85 2.29 9.77 -14.17
CA PHE A 85 1.07 10.01 -13.40
C PHE A 85 0.78 11.50 -13.24
N SER A 86 1.79 12.35 -13.04
CA SER A 86 1.58 13.80 -12.96
C SER A 86 1.32 14.44 -14.32
N THR A 87 1.95 13.96 -15.38
CA THR A 87 1.82 14.56 -16.73
C THR A 87 0.59 14.06 -17.50
N SER A 88 -0.12 13.04 -16.99
CA SER A 88 -1.32 12.53 -17.63
C SER A 88 -2.43 13.59 -17.69
N THR A 89 -3.03 13.73 -18.87
CA THR A 89 -4.07 14.71 -19.19
C THR A 89 -5.42 14.40 -18.53
N SER A 90 -5.45 13.56 -17.51
CA SER A 90 -6.63 13.24 -16.72
C SER A 90 -6.41 13.33 -15.20
N THR A 91 -5.18 13.55 -14.74
CA THR A 91 -4.80 13.50 -13.32
C THR A 91 -4.18 14.84 -12.89
N ASN A 92 -4.16 15.11 -11.58
CA ASN A 92 -3.39 16.21 -10.96
C ASN A 92 -3.58 17.60 -11.60
N ARG A 93 -4.76 18.18 -11.38
CA ARG A 93 -5.04 19.58 -11.73
C ARG A 93 -4.80 20.49 -10.54
N VAL A 94 -4.11 21.60 -10.80
CA VAL A 94 -3.95 22.72 -9.86
C VAL A 94 -4.51 23.95 -10.54
N GLN A 95 -5.52 24.57 -9.94
CA GLN A 95 -6.25 25.72 -10.48
C GLN A 95 -6.79 25.47 -11.89
N GLY A 96 -7.22 24.23 -12.16
CA GLY A 96 -7.76 23.82 -13.46
C GLY A 96 -6.73 23.51 -14.55
N ALA A 97 -5.43 23.68 -14.29
CA ALA A 97 -4.35 23.32 -15.22
C ALA A 97 -3.63 22.05 -14.76
N TYR A 98 -3.20 21.21 -15.71
CA TYR A 98 -2.37 20.05 -15.42
C TYR A 98 -0.98 20.49 -14.95
N VAL A 99 -0.47 19.82 -13.91
CA VAL A 99 0.86 20.09 -13.37
C VAL A 99 1.79 18.91 -13.56
N GLN A 100 3.02 19.19 -13.99
CA GLN A 100 4.07 18.19 -14.13
C GLN A 100 4.87 18.07 -12.83
N THR A 101 5.44 16.89 -12.57
CA THR A 101 6.40 16.72 -11.47
C THR A 101 7.62 17.61 -11.71
N SER A 102 8.04 18.37 -10.70
CA SER A 102 9.27 19.17 -10.80
C SER A 102 10.52 18.31 -10.63
N THR A 103 10.51 17.44 -9.62
CA THR A 103 11.58 16.50 -9.33
C THR A 103 10.98 15.23 -8.73
N VAL A 104 11.50 14.08 -9.16
CA VAL A 104 11.20 12.77 -8.57
C VAL A 104 12.52 12.21 -8.06
N ALA A 105 12.60 11.97 -6.75
CA ALA A 105 13.74 11.35 -6.11
C ALA A 105 13.34 9.97 -5.60
N THR A 106 14.25 9.01 -5.68
CA THR A 106 14.03 7.63 -5.26
C THR A 106 15.16 7.19 -4.36
N GLY A 107 14.85 6.37 -3.38
CA GLY A 107 15.84 5.91 -2.41
C GLY A 107 15.21 5.13 -1.28
N TYR A 108 15.81 5.23 -0.11
CA TYR A 108 15.29 4.58 1.09
C TYR A 108 14.81 5.61 2.10
N TRP A 109 13.73 5.28 2.79
CA TRP A 109 13.18 6.06 3.88
C TRP A 109 13.17 5.22 5.15
N ASN A 110 13.81 5.72 6.19
CA ASN A 110 13.85 5.03 7.46
C ASN A 110 12.51 5.17 8.20
N ALA A 111 11.83 4.05 8.45
CA ALA A 111 10.52 4.02 9.10
C ALA A 111 10.52 4.50 10.56
N THR A 112 11.69 4.56 11.23
CA THR A 112 11.83 5.13 12.58
C THR A 112 12.14 6.63 12.57
N GLY A 113 12.33 7.23 11.39
CA GLY A 113 12.60 8.66 11.23
C GLY A 113 14.02 9.09 11.59
N THR A 114 14.95 8.14 11.69
CA THR A 114 16.36 8.40 12.03
C THR A 114 17.30 7.67 11.06
N PRO A 115 17.93 8.37 10.10
CA PRO A 115 17.83 9.81 9.82
C PRO A 115 16.46 10.21 9.25
N TYR A 116 16.13 11.49 9.40
CA TYR A 116 14.91 12.06 8.84
C TYR A 116 15.16 12.49 7.39
N GLY A 117 14.44 11.89 6.45
CA GLY A 117 14.56 12.20 5.03
C GLY A 117 14.77 10.98 4.14
N LEU A 118 14.78 11.25 2.84
CA LEU A 118 15.08 10.24 1.82
C LEU A 118 16.60 10.09 1.68
N GLU A 119 17.10 8.87 1.82
CA GLU A 119 18.48 8.51 1.58
C GLU A 119 18.68 8.10 0.11
N ALA A 120 19.56 8.82 -0.58
CA ALA A 120 19.85 8.61 -2.00
C ALA A 120 20.72 7.35 -2.23
N LEU A 121 20.59 6.77 -3.42
CA LEU A 121 21.39 5.63 -3.85
C LEU A 121 22.83 6.06 -4.21
N PRO A 122 23.85 5.19 -4.04
CA PRO A 122 23.77 3.83 -3.50
C PRO A 122 23.66 3.79 -1.97
N PHE A 123 22.76 2.96 -1.46
CA PHE A 123 22.51 2.76 -0.03
C PHE A 123 22.21 1.29 0.25
N THR A 124 22.72 0.76 1.36
CA THR A 124 22.45 -0.62 1.79
C THR A 124 21.39 -0.59 2.89
N PRO A 125 20.15 -1.04 2.61
CA PRO A 125 19.05 -0.92 3.56
C PRO A 125 19.23 -1.79 4.80
N GLY A 126 18.97 -1.21 5.96
CA GLY A 126 18.72 -1.91 7.21
C GLY A 126 17.26 -2.38 7.34
N ALA A 127 16.93 -2.93 8.51
CA ALA A 127 15.62 -3.56 8.75
C ALA A 127 14.43 -2.59 8.68
N ASN A 128 14.65 -1.29 8.90
CA ASN A 128 13.61 -0.26 8.90
C ASN A 128 13.65 0.64 7.66
N ASP A 129 14.56 0.38 6.72
CA ASP A 129 14.75 1.22 5.54
C ASP A 129 13.84 0.71 4.42
N LEU A 130 12.81 1.50 4.13
CA LEU A 130 11.78 1.19 3.16
C LEU A 130 12.11 1.83 1.83
N ALA A 131 11.93 1.10 0.73
CA ALA A 131 12.03 1.70 -0.59
C ALA A 131 10.97 2.82 -0.73
N ALA A 132 11.40 3.96 -1.24
CA ALA A 132 10.62 5.19 -1.21
C ALA A 132 10.73 5.98 -2.52
N VAL A 133 9.63 6.68 -2.86
CA VAL A 133 9.54 7.64 -3.94
C VAL A 133 9.12 8.97 -3.35
N GLN A 134 9.94 10.00 -3.55
CA GLN A 134 9.63 11.38 -3.20
C GLN A 134 9.33 12.18 -4.47
N VAL A 135 8.16 12.80 -4.49
CA VAL A 135 7.72 13.69 -5.57
C VAL A 135 7.66 15.11 -5.05
N THR A 136 8.26 16.03 -5.79
CA THR A 136 8.12 17.46 -5.56
C THR A 136 7.43 18.10 -6.75
N ILE A 137 6.38 18.88 -6.48
CA ILE A 137 5.68 19.68 -7.47
C ILE A 137 5.82 21.14 -7.06
N ARG A 138 6.28 21.98 -8.00
CA ARG A 138 6.46 23.43 -7.80
C ARG A 138 5.58 24.20 -8.79
N LYS A 139 5.03 25.30 -8.34
CA LYS A 139 4.32 26.32 -9.13
C LYS A 139 4.83 27.68 -8.68
N ASP A 140 6.08 27.95 -9.02
CA ASP A 140 6.86 29.10 -8.55
C ASP A 140 7.32 30.03 -9.70
N GLY A 141 6.89 29.75 -10.93
CA GLY A 141 7.28 30.45 -12.14
C GLY A 141 8.64 30.01 -12.73
N SER A 142 9.34 29.06 -12.11
CA SER A 142 10.64 28.57 -12.58
C SER A 142 10.57 27.34 -13.48
N ASN A 143 9.38 26.73 -13.61
CA ASN A 143 9.16 25.50 -14.35
C ASN A 143 7.92 25.59 -15.27
N ALA A 144 7.63 24.51 -16.00
CA ALA A 144 6.50 24.42 -16.92
C ALA A 144 5.12 24.62 -16.26
N ASN A 145 5.02 24.49 -14.93
CA ASN A 145 3.76 24.69 -14.19
C ASN A 145 3.39 26.16 -14.01
N GLY A 146 4.31 27.09 -14.33
CA GLY A 146 4.10 28.53 -14.15
C GLY A 146 4.01 28.95 -12.68
N SER A 147 3.43 30.11 -12.43
CA SER A 147 3.22 30.67 -11.09
C SER A 147 1.76 30.55 -10.65
N VAL A 148 1.52 30.68 -9.35
CA VAL A 148 0.17 30.91 -8.84
C VAL A 148 -0.24 32.33 -9.23
N GLY A 149 -1.34 32.45 -9.98
CA GLY A 149 -1.87 33.74 -10.39
C GLY A 149 -2.37 34.53 -9.18
N GLY A 150 -1.92 35.78 -9.04
CA GLY A 150 -2.49 36.73 -8.09
C GLY A 150 -3.40 37.73 -8.80
N PHE A 151 -4.54 38.04 -8.19
CA PHE A 151 -5.52 38.99 -8.68
C PHE A 151 -5.11 40.42 -8.36
N LEU A 152 -4.77 40.75 -7.10
CA LEU A 152 -4.30 42.09 -6.71
C LEU A 152 -2.85 42.14 -6.21
N SER A 153 -2.16 41.01 -6.06
CA SER A 153 -0.72 41.00 -5.80
C SER A 153 0.06 41.79 -6.87
N SER A 154 -0.42 41.78 -8.11
CA SER A 154 0.13 42.55 -9.25
C SER A 154 0.06 44.07 -9.04
N VAL A 155 -0.98 44.58 -8.34
CA VAL A 155 -1.13 46.00 -8.00
C VAL A 155 -0.05 46.46 -7.02
N PHE A 156 0.46 45.55 -6.18
CA PHE A 156 1.57 45.80 -5.25
C PHE A 156 2.94 45.41 -5.83
N GLY A 157 3.02 45.12 -7.14
CA GLY A 157 4.27 44.72 -7.81
C GLY A 157 4.69 43.26 -7.56
N VAL A 158 3.86 42.46 -6.90
CA VAL A 158 4.08 41.03 -6.68
C VAL A 158 3.39 40.25 -7.80
N ASN A 159 4.13 39.95 -8.86
CA ASN A 159 3.58 39.29 -10.06
C ASN A 159 3.60 37.75 -10.00
N VAL A 160 4.23 37.18 -8.97
CA VAL A 160 4.45 35.73 -8.85
C VAL A 160 4.22 35.30 -7.41
N LEU A 161 3.15 34.55 -7.17
CA LEU A 161 2.97 33.78 -5.94
C LEU A 161 3.60 32.40 -6.13
N LYS A 162 4.41 31.97 -5.16
CA LYS A 162 5.15 30.72 -5.21
C LYS A 162 4.50 29.69 -4.29
N ALA A 163 4.26 28.50 -4.82
CA ALA A 163 3.81 27.35 -4.05
C ALA A 163 4.60 26.10 -4.46
N SER A 164 4.81 25.20 -3.50
CA SER A 164 5.42 23.90 -3.72
C SER A 164 4.86 22.89 -2.73
N ALA A 165 4.81 21.64 -3.14
CA ALA A 165 4.47 20.51 -2.30
C ALA A 165 5.48 19.38 -2.49
N VAL A 166 5.72 18.65 -1.43
CA VAL A 166 6.60 17.47 -1.41
C VAL A 166 5.81 16.34 -0.76
N ALA A 167 5.86 15.16 -1.36
CA ALA A 167 5.25 13.96 -0.83
C ALA A 167 6.24 12.81 -0.96
N THR A 168 6.38 11.99 0.09
CA THR A 168 7.17 10.76 0.04
C THR A 168 6.24 9.59 0.30
N ALA A 169 6.27 8.59 -0.57
CA ALA A 169 5.53 7.35 -0.39
C ALA A 169 6.50 6.18 -0.27
N VAL A 170 6.14 5.23 0.59
CA VAL A 170 6.93 4.02 0.88
C VAL A 170 6.11 2.77 0.69
N LEU A 171 6.81 1.67 0.50
CA LEU A 171 6.25 0.33 0.53
C LEU A 171 6.99 -0.52 1.57
N SER A 172 6.27 -1.34 2.32
CA SER A 172 6.84 -2.29 3.28
C SER A 172 6.24 -3.67 3.15
N SER A 173 6.92 -4.66 3.71
CA SER A 173 6.26 -5.92 4.06
C SER A 173 5.49 -5.73 5.36
N PRO A 174 4.29 -6.32 5.49
CA PRO A 174 3.40 -6.05 6.61
C PRO A 174 3.99 -6.55 7.93
N GLY A 175 4.10 -5.65 8.90
CA GLY A 175 4.37 -5.99 10.30
C GLY A 175 3.08 -6.30 11.08
N ASN A 176 1.94 -5.84 10.57
CA ASN A 176 0.62 -6.17 11.07
C ASN A 176 -0.42 -6.18 9.95
N VAL A 177 -1.50 -6.94 10.15
CA VAL A 177 -2.65 -7.04 9.24
C VAL A 177 -3.93 -6.89 10.05
N GLY A 178 -4.71 -5.88 9.72
CA GLY A 178 -6.00 -5.55 10.32
C GLY A 178 -7.13 -6.47 9.86
N PRO A 179 -8.36 -6.25 10.36
CA PRO A 179 -9.50 -7.11 10.07
C PRO A 179 -9.79 -7.29 8.57
N GLY A 180 -10.16 -8.50 8.17
CA GLY A 180 -10.49 -8.89 6.80
C GLY A 180 -9.31 -9.08 5.85
N GLY A 181 -8.07 -8.90 6.33
CA GLY A 181 -6.86 -8.99 5.49
C GLY A 181 -6.22 -10.40 5.43
N LEU A 182 -6.65 -11.33 6.29
CA LEU A 182 -6.05 -12.67 6.39
C LEU A 182 -7.03 -13.78 6.00
N PHE A 183 -6.52 -14.76 5.25
CA PHE A 183 -7.19 -16.02 4.98
C PHE A 183 -6.91 -17.01 6.13
N PRO A 184 -7.89 -17.82 6.57
CA PRO A 184 -7.80 -18.64 7.79
C PRO A 184 -6.93 -19.90 7.63
N LEU A 185 -5.81 -19.81 6.91
CA LEU A 185 -4.81 -20.87 6.79
C LEU A 185 -3.52 -20.42 7.46
N ALA A 186 -2.96 -21.28 8.31
CA ALA A 186 -1.64 -21.10 8.89
C ALA A 186 -0.66 -22.10 8.26
N MET A 187 0.50 -21.62 7.84
CA MET A 187 1.54 -22.45 7.23
C MET A 187 2.78 -22.50 8.13
N SER A 188 3.44 -23.65 8.19
CA SER A 188 4.72 -23.75 8.90
C SER A 188 5.82 -22.92 8.21
N GLN A 189 6.68 -22.30 9.01
CA GLN A 189 7.84 -21.56 8.50
C GLN A 189 8.82 -22.48 7.75
N CYS A 190 8.90 -23.74 8.14
CA CYS A 190 9.71 -24.74 7.45
C CYS A 190 9.21 -25.00 6.03
N LEU A 191 7.89 -25.18 5.83
CA LEU A 191 7.29 -25.31 4.50
C LEU A 191 7.56 -24.07 3.66
N TYR A 192 7.41 -22.89 4.27
CA TYR A 192 7.65 -21.63 3.60
C TYR A 192 9.08 -21.54 3.04
N ASN A 193 10.08 -21.84 3.86
CA ASN A 193 11.49 -21.75 3.48
C ASN A 193 11.89 -22.72 2.35
N ASN A 194 11.17 -23.82 2.18
CA ASN A 194 11.42 -24.77 1.09
C ASN A 194 11.12 -24.16 -0.29
N TYR A 195 10.12 -23.27 -0.38
CA TYR A 195 9.62 -22.71 -1.64
C TYR A 195 9.90 -21.20 -1.82
N TRP A 196 10.47 -20.55 -0.81
CA TRP A 196 10.89 -19.15 -0.88
C TRP A 196 12.40 -18.97 -1.02
N ASN A 197 12.82 -17.95 -1.78
CA ASN A 197 14.20 -17.49 -1.83
C ASN A 197 14.34 -16.18 -1.04
N SER A 198 14.93 -16.26 0.15
CA SER A 198 15.13 -15.11 1.04
C SER A 198 16.17 -14.11 0.54
N SER A 199 17.09 -14.51 -0.33
CA SER A 199 18.11 -13.62 -0.90
C SER A 199 17.51 -12.68 -1.96
N THR A 200 16.56 -13.17 -2.75
CA THR A 200 15.90 -12.40 -3.81
C THR A 200 14.50 -11.92 -3.44
N ASN A 201 14.00 -12.30 -2.25
CA ASN A 201 12.63 -12.05 -1.81
C ASN A 201 11.58 -12.44 -2.89
N SER A 202 11.77 -13.63 -3.45
CA SER A 202 10.91 -14.15 -4.53
C SER A 202 10.63 -15.63 -4.33
N PRO A 203 9.56 -16.16 -4.93
CA PRO A 203 9.32 -17.60 -4.99
C PRO A 203 10.50 -18.32 -5.68
N LYS A 204 10.79 -19.55 -5.23
CA LYS A 204 11.66 -20.46 -5.96
C LYS A 204 10.94 -20.96 -7.20
N LEU A 205 11.67 -21.07 -8.30
CA LEU A 205 11.14 -21.49 -9.59
C LEU A 205 11.43 -22.98 -9.83
N SER A 206 10.51 -23.69 -10.47
CA SER A 206 10.71 -25.08 -10.87
C SER A 206 11.79 -25.17 -11.97
N PRO A 207 12.81 -26.04 -11.85
CA PRO A 207 13.83 -26.22 -12.88
C PRO A 207 13.33 -27.06 -14.06
N THR A 208 12.27 -27.85 -13.86
CA THR A 208 11.74 -28.78 -14.85
C THR A 208 10.23 -28.62 -15.00
N SER A 209 9.74 -28.93 -16.20
CA SER A 209 8.31 -29.06 -16.46
C SER A 209 7.89 -30.51 -16.25
N GLY A 210 6.73 -30.74 -15.64
CA GLY A 210 6.20 -32.08 -15.43
C GLY A 210 5.16 -32.14 -14.32
N THR A 211 4.43 -33.23 -14.25
CA THR A 211 3.42 -33.44 -13.20
C THR A 211 4.13 -33.82 -11.89
N VAL A 212 3.82 -33.14 -10.80
CA VAL A 212 4.31 -33.55 -9.47
C VAL A 212 3.51 -34.75 -8.99
N SER A 213 4.17 -35.68 -8.30
CA SER A 213 3.46 -36.76 -7.62
C SER A 213 2.45 -36.19 -6.61
N GLY A 214 1.17 -36.52 -6.77
CA GLY A 214 0.10 -36.18 -5.82
C GLY A 214 -0.95 -35.18 -6.31
N PHE A 215 -0.77 -34.51 -7.46
CA PHE A 215 -1.78 -33.61 -8.04
C PHE A 215 -1.69 -33.54 -9.57
N SER A 216 -2.80 -33.16 -10.23
CA SER A 216 -2.94 -33.12 -11.69
C SER A 216 -2.30 -31.89 -12.34
N THR A 217 -2.06 -30.81 -11.59
CA THR A 217 -1.50 -29.57 -12.12
C THR A 217 0.01 -29.73 -12.41
N PRO A 218 0.45 -29.57 -13.67
CA PRO A 218 1.86 -29.70 -14.01
C PRO A 218 2.66 -28.48 -13.53
N GLN A 219 3.88 -28.73 -13.06
CA GLN A 219 4.91 -27.70 -12.96
C GLN A 219 5.34 -27.28 -14.35
N VAL A 220 5.70 -26.00 -14.46
CA VAL A 220 6.30 -25.44 -15.67
C VAL A 220 7.67 -24.89 -15.29
N ALA A 221 8.70 -25.27 -16.05
CA ALA A 221 10.05 -24.76 -15.85
C ALA A 221 10.07 -23.23 -15.89
N GLY A 222 10.72 -22.61 -14.89
CA GLY A 222 10.79 -21.15 -14.75
C GLY A 222 9.57 -20.51 -14.09
N GLN A 223 8.53 -21.26 -13.72
CA GLN A 223 7.40 -20.76 -12.92
C GLN A 223 7.60 -21.08 -11.43
N PRO A 224 7.01 -20.30 -10.51
CA PRO A 224 7.06 -20.62 -9.09
C PRO A 224 6.55 -22.03 -8.80
N TYR A 225 7.18 -22.73 -7.86
CA TYR A 225 6.77 -24.09 -7.50
C TYR A 225 5.31 -24.14 -7.05
N ILE A 226 4.59 -25.12 -7.57
CA ILE A 226 3.32 -25.58 -7.03
C ILE A 226 3.57 -26.62 -5.93
N PHE A 227 2.91 -26.51 -4.79
CA PHE A 227 3.05 -27.48 -3.70
C PHE A 227 1.77 -27.61 -2.89
N GLN A 228 1.69 -28.69 -2.10
CA GLN A 228 0.56 -28.98 -1.24
C GLN A 228 0.83 -28.49 0.19
N ILE A 229 -0.16 -27.85 0.78
CA ILE A 229 -0.25 -27.59 2.21
C ILE A 229 -1.26 -28.59 2.76
N GLY A 230 -0.75 -29.68 3.30
CA GLY A 230 -1.57 -30.69 3.97
C GLY A 230 -1.67 -30.43 5.47
N SER A 231 -2.61 -31.10 6.14
CA SER A 231 -2.77 -30.96 7.59
C SER A 231 -1.64 -31.67 8.37
N SER A 232 -1.30 -31.14 9.53
CA SER A 232 -0.28 -31.72 10.43
C SER A 232 -0.61 -33.11 10.96
N TYR A 233 -1.86 -33.59 10.83
CA TYR A 233 -2.23 -34.95 11.24
C TYR A 233 -1.77 -36.02 10.25
N GLN A 234 -1.54 -35.65 9.00
CA GLN A 234 -1.17 -36.58 7.93
C GLN A 234 0.16 -36.25 7.25
N TYR A 235 0.61 -35.01 7.38
CA TYR A 235 1.86 -34.52 6.82
C TYR A 235 2.85 -34.25 7.95
N GLY A 236 4.15 -34.40 7.68
CA GLY A 236 5.19 -34.08 8.66
C GLY A 236 5.09 -32.61 9.09
N THR A 237 5.56 -32.29 10.30
CA THR A 237 5.47 -30.93 10.88
C THR A 237 6.00 -29.85 9.93
N CYS A 238 7.11 -30.10 9.23
CA CYS A 238 7.68 -29.18 8.24
C CYS A 238 6.86 -29.05 6.94
N GLN A 239 6.07 -30.05 6.56
CA GLN A 239 5.29 -30.07 5.32
C GLN A 239 3.82 -29.74 5.54
N SER A 240 3.49 -29.27 6.74
CA SER A 240 2.12 -29.06 7.17
C SER A 240 1.74 -27.60 7.26
N GLY A 241 0.45 -27.37 7.10
CA GLY A 241 -0.27 -26.19 7.57
C GLY A 241 -1.54 -26.64 8.30
N GLN A 242 -2.28 -25.69 8.84
CA GLN A 242 -3.51 -25.98 9.56
C GLN A 242 -4.46 -24.79 9.49
N TRP A 243 -5.76 -25.05 9.59
CA TRP A 243 -6.75 -23.99 9.68
C TRP A 243 -6.54 -23.16 10.95
N THR A 244 -6.72 -21.85 10.84
CA THR A 244 -6.64 -20.94 11.98
C THR A 244 -7.94 -20.20 12.19
N THR A 245 -8.36 -20.12 13.45
CA THR A 245 -9.55 -19.39 13.89
C THR A 245 -9.18 -18.08 14.57
N PHE A 246 -7.96 -17.60 14.28
CA PHE A 246 -7.44 -16.30 14.68
C PHE A 246 -7.46 -16.09 16.19
N ASN A 247 -8.29 -15.19 16.70
CA ASN A 247 -8.35 -14.84 18.11
C ASN A 247 -9.35 -15.71 18.90
N SER A 248 -9.96 -16.71 18.26
CA SER A 248 -10.95 -17.59 18.88
C SER A 248 -10.44 -19.02 18.95
N SER A 249 -10.67 -19.68 20.09
CA SER A 249 -10.41 -21.11 20.27
C SER A 249 -11.54 -22.01 19.75
N ASN A 250 -12.46 -21.44 18.96
CA ASN A 250 -13.58 -22.18 18.39
C ASN A 250 -13.11 -23.14 17.29
N ASN A 251 -13.06 -24.43 17.58
CA ASN A 251 -12.63 -25.46 16.62
C ASN A 251 -13.73 -25.95 15.68
N SER A 252 -14.85 -25.23 15.54
CA SER A 252 -15.96 -25.66 14.67
C SER A 252 -15.65 -25.40 13.20
N ALA A 253 -15.86 -26.41 12.34
CA ALA A 253 -15.71 -26.28 10.89
C ALA A 253 -16.56 -25.17 10.27
N SER A 254 -17.77 -24.94 10.81
CA SER A 254 -18.66 -23.86 10.38
C SER A 254 -18.09 -22.47 10.69
N TYR A 255 -17.40 -22.34 11.83
CA TYR A 255 -16.74 -21.09 12.21
C TYR A 255 -15.56 -20.80 11.28
N ALA A 256 -14.66 -21.77 11.09
CA ALA A 256 -13.54 -21.66 10.15
C ALA A 256 -14.01 -21.39 8.71
N SER A 257 -15.10 -22.02 8.28
CA SER A 257 -15.70 -21.77 6.96
C SER A 257 -16.22 -20.34 6.81
N GLY A 258 -16.81 -19.75 7.85
CA GLY A 258 -17.21 -18.34 7.84
C GLY A 258 -16.01 -17.41 7.64
N LEU A 259 -14.87 -17.74 8.24
CA LEU A 259 -13.63 -16.97 8.12
C LEU A 259 -13.03 -16.98 6.72
N LEU A 260 -13.34 -17.97 5.87
CA LEU A 260 -12.90 -17.98 4.46
C LEU A 260 -13.43 -16.76 3.69
N THR A 261 -14.57 -16.21 4.11
CA THR A 261 -15.16 -15.01 3.49
C THR A 261 -14.92 -13.75 4.32
N SER A 262 -15.00 -13.83 5.66
CA SER A 262 -14.87 -12.65 6.52
C SER A 262 -13.42 -12.27 6.83
N GLY A 263 -12.49 -13.22 6.71
CA GLY A 263 -11.12 -13.08 7.21
C GLY A 263 -11.05 -12.91 8.72
N ASN A 264 -9.92 -12.40 9.21
CA ASN A 264 -9.68 -12.11 10.62
C ASN A 264 -10.56 -10.97 11.16
N SER A 265 -11.04 -11.08 12.41
CA SER A 265 -11.84 -10.02 13.05
C SER A 265 -11.03 -8.96 13.80
N THR A 266 -9.76 -9.25 14.08
CA THR A 266 -8.86 -8.38 14.86
C THR A 266 -7.52 -8.23 14.15
N THR A 267 -6.77 -7.19 14.48
CA THR A 267 -5.41 -7.00 13.95
C THR A 267 -4.45 -8.05 14.51
N PHE A 268 -3.64 -8.63 13.63
CA PHE A 268 -2.53 -9.53 13.98
C PHE A 268 -1.21 -8.84 13.69
N SER A 269 -0.25 -8.95 14.61
CA SER A 269 1.09 -8.38 14.46
C SER A 269 2.15 -9.47 14.54
N VAL A 270 3.22 -9.31 13.77
CA VAL A 270 4.37 -10.22 13.81
C VAL A 270 4.99 -10.22 15.20
N GLY A 271 5.27 -11.40 15.74
CA GLY A 271 5.85 -11.61 17.07
C GLY A 271 4.89 -11.37 18.24
N ALA A 272 3.63 -10.99 18.00
CA ALA A 272 2.66 -10.78 19.07
C ALA A 272 2.23 -12.11 19.73
N SER A 273 2.01 -12.05 21.05
CA SER A 273 1.46 -13.13 21.87
C SER A 273 0.03 -12.74 22.32
N PRO A 274 -0.97 -13.65 22.30
CA PRO A 274 -0.82 -15.08 22.05
C PRO A 274 -0.66 -15.45 20.56
N GLY A 275 -0.91 -14.52 19.64
CA GLY A 275 -0.83 -14.78 18.20
C GLY A 275 -2.12 -15.43 17.69
N THR A 276 -2.02 -16.38 16.76
CA THR A 276 -3.17 -17.00 16.07
C THR A 276 -3.49 -18.38 16.62
N TRP A 277 -4.77 -18.69 16.82
CA TRP A 277 -5.22 -20.01 17.28
C TRP A 277 -5.21 -21.00 16.13
N ILE A 278 -4.50 -22.10 16.31
CA ILE A 278 -4.47 -23.22 15.38
C ILE A 278 -5.61 -24.18 15.73
N GLN A 279 -6.53 -24.38 14.79
CA GLN A 279 -7.69 -25.24 14.97
C GLN A 279 -7.26 -26.69 15.12
N THR A 280 -7.94 -27.44 15.99
CA THR A 280 -7.76 -28.90 16.07
C THR A 280 -8.62 -29.64 15.05
N GLY A 281 -8.09 -30.70 14.46
CA GLY A 281 -8.80 -31.61 13.57
C GLY A 281 -8.65 -31.30 12.08
N GLU A 282 -9.03 -32.27 11.25
CA GLU A 282 -9.08 -32.15 9.78
C GLU A 282 -10.53 -31.98 9.34
N GLU A 283 -10.94 -30.75 9.09
CA GLU A 283 -12.33 -30.46 8.70
C GLU A 283 -12.50 -30.48 7.19
N ASN A 284 -12.89 -31.63 6.65
CA ASN A 284 -13.13 -31.83 5.20
C ASN A 284 -14.09 -30.79 4.58
N SER A 285 -15.01 -30.24 5.37
CA SER A 285 -15.92 -29.17 4.92
C SER A 285 -15.21 -27.85 4.66
N VAL A 286 -14.16 -27.51 5.44
CA VAL A 286 -13.36 -26.30 5.23
C VAL A 286 -12.51 -26.43 3.97
N PHE A 287 -11.90 -27.61 3.74
CA PHE A 287 -11.18 -27.90 2.48
C PHE A 287 -12.10 -27.82 1.26
N LYS A 288 -13.33 -28.33 1.36
CA LYS A 288 -14.32 -28.17 0.29
C LYS A 288 -14.61 -26.71 -0.01
N ASN A 289 -14.86 -25.89 1.04
CA ASN A 289 -15.15 -24.48 0.85
C ASN A 289 -13.95 -23.70 0.28
N ALA A 290 -12.72 -24.09 0.67
CA ALA A 290 -11.49 -23.57 0.08
C ALA A 290 -11.37 -23.93 -1.41
N ALA A 291 -11.73 -25.16 -1.79
CA ALA A 291 -11.76 -25.59 -3.19
C ALA A 291 -12.78 -24.75 -3.99
N ASP A 292 -13.98 -24.57 -3.44
CA ASP A 292 -15.06 -23.80 -4.07
C ASP A 292 -14.66 -22.32 -4.27
N CYS A 293 -13.81 -21.73 -3.41
CA CYS A 293 -13.33 -20.35 -3.55
C CYS A 293 -11.98 -20.18 -4.28
N SER A 294 -11.24 -21.26 -4.51
CA SER A 294 -9.91 -21.27 -5.15
C SER A 294 -9.94 -20.80 -6.61
N ALA A 295 -8.77 -20.69 -7.24
CA ALA A 295 -8.66 -20.37 -8.67
C ALA A 295 -9.39 -21.38 -9.58
N ALA A 296 -9.43 -22.67 -9.22
CA ALA A 296 -10.18 -23.71 -9.94
C ALA A 296 -11.71 -23.61 -9.70
N GLY A 297 -12.11 -22.98 -8.59
CA GLY A 297 -13.50 -22.75 -8.22
C GLY A 297 -14.03 -21.41 -8.73
N ASN A 298 -14.55 -20.57 -7.82
CA ASN A 298 -15.10 -19.25 -8.14
C ASN A 298 -14.08 -18.10 -8.09
N GLY A 299 -12.82 -18.37 -7.73
CA GLY A 299 -11.72 -17.40 -7.71
C GLY A 299 -11.72 -16.37 -6.58
N LYS A 300 -12.70 -16.37 -5.65
CA LYS A 300 -12.80 -15.38 -4.58
C LYS A 300 -11.65 -15.39 -3.58
N CYS A 301 -11.03 -16.55 -3.38
CA CYS A 301 -9.86 -16.72 -2.50
C CYS A 301 -8.63 -17.21 -3.29
N ALA A 302 -8.62 -17.04 -4.61
CA ALA A 302 -7.48 -17.42 -5.45
C ALA A 302 -6.19 -16.76 -4.97
N TRP A 303 -6.25 -15.52 -4.49
CA TRP A 303 -5.13 -14.82 -3.89
C TRP A 303 -5.41 -14.54 -2.43
N ALA A 304 -4.50 -14.98 -1.55
CA ALA A 304 -4.72 -14.96 -0.12
C ALA A 304 -3.43 -14.63 0.63
N THR A 305 -3.55 -13.73 1.61
CA THR A 305 -2.51 -13.52 2.61
C THR A 305 -2.75 -14.46 3.79
N VAL A 306 -1.78 -15.33 4.07
CA VAL A 306 -1.84 -16.32 5.15
C VAL A 306 -0.82 -16.00 6.24
N VAL A 307 -1.05 -16.53 7.43
CA VAL A 307 -0.10 -16.42 8.54
C VAL A 307 0.93 -17.53 8.47
N VAL A 308 2.20 -17.17 8.69
CA VAL A 308 3.29 -18.15 8.86
C VAL A 308 3.58 -18.29 10.34
N VAL A 309 3.59 -19.53 10.83
CA VAL A 309 3.85 -19.88 12.23
C VAL A 309 5.01 -20.87 12.33
N ASN A 310 5.64 -21.00 13.50
CA ASN A 310 6.72 -21.97 13.69
C ASN A 310 6.20 -23.42 13.58
N ASP A 311 5.13 -23.73 14.32
CA ASP A 311 4.57 -25.07 14.39
C ASP A 311 3.03 -25.04 14.32
N PRO A 312 2.45 -25.39 13.16
CA PRO A 312 1.00 -25.45 12.97
C PRO A 312 0.37 -26.75 13.50
N SER A 313 1.13 -27.63 14.17
CA SER A 313 0.59 -28.90 14.70
C SER A 313 -0.02 -28.76 16.10
N THR A 314 0.16 -27.62 16.75
CA THR A 314 -0.29 -27.40 18.13
C THR A 314 -1.79 -27.10 18.19
N SER A 315 -2.49 -27.64 19.20
CA SER A 315 -3.87 -27.26 19.54
C SER A 315 -3.89 -25.99 20.40
N GLY A 316 -3.38 -24.87 19.86
CA GLY A 316 -3.13 -23.69 20.67
C GLY A 316 -2.80 -22.43 19.89
N PHE A 317 -2.53 -21.38 20.65
CA PHE A 317 -2.08 -20.11 20.11
C PHE A 317 -0.61 -20.17 19.69
N GLN A 318 -0.33 -19.69 18.47
CA GLN A 318 1.01 -19.61 17.89
C GLN A 318 1.35 -18.17 17.50
N PRO A 319 2.53 -17.66 17.88
CA PRO A 319 3.00 -16.36 17.42
C PRO A 319 3.14 -16.32 15.90
N VAL A 320 2.62 -15.26 15.29
CA VAL A 320 2.76 -15.02 13.85
C VAL A 320 4.21 -14.61 13.56
N GLN A 321 4.89 -15.36 12.70
CA GLN A 321 6.27 -15.08 12.28
C GLN A 321 6.30 -14.09 11.12
N ALA A 322 5.35 -14.20 10.20
CA ALA A 322 5.25 -13.37 9.01
C ALA A 322 3.88 -13.54 8.34
N PHE A 323 3.62 -12.74 7.31
CA PHE A 323 2.47 -12.88 6.43
C PHE A 323 2.95 -13.23 5.02
N ALA A 324 2.45 -14.33 4.48
CA ALA A 324 2.83 -14.83 3.17
C ALA A 324 1.70 -14.67 2.15
N CYS A 325 2.05 -14.30 0.92
CA CYS A 325 1.12 -14.27 -0.19
C CYS A 325 1.10 -15.62 -0.92
N LEU A 326 -0.08 -16.22 -1.06
CA LEU A 326 -0.30 -17.47 -1.77
C LEU A 326 -1.32 -17.28 -2.89
N HIS A 327 -1.04 -17.92 -4.01
CA HIS A 327 -2.01 -18.23 -5.05
C HIS A 327 -2.61 -19.62 -4.75
N ILE A 328 -3.84 -19.67 -4.29
CA ILE A 328 -4.59 -20.90 -4.02
C ILE A 328 -5.17 -21.41 -5.34
N LEU A 329 -4.54 -22.45 -5.87
CA LEU A 329 -4.90 -23.04 -7.16
C LEU A 329 -6.14 -23.92 -7.04
N ASP A 330 -6.15 -24.79 -6.02
CA ASP A 330 -7.22 -25.76 -5.77
C ASP A 330 -7.15 -26.23 -4.31
N ALA A 331 -8.15 -26.98 -3.85
CA ALA A 331 -8.06 -27.75 -2.61
C ALA A 331 -8.75 -29.10 -2.76
N SER A 332 -8.19 -30.12 -2.13
CA SER A 332 -8.75 -31.47 -2.11
C SER A 332 -9.32 -31.79 -0.74
N ASN A 333 -10.52 -32.34 -0.72
CA ASN A 333 -11.11 -32.97 0.45
C ASN A 333 -11.06 -34.50 0.31
N GLY A 334 -11.07 -35.23 1.42
CA GLY A 334 -11.09 -36.69 1.39
C GLY A 334 -10.23 -37.33 2.46
N SER A 335 -9.58 -38.45 2.12
CA SER A 335 -8.72 -39.19 3.05
C SER A 335 -7.40 -38.49 3.31
N THR A 336 -6.89 -37.71 2.36
CA THR A 336 -5.65 -36.92 2.48
C THR A 336 -5.89 -35.49 2.01
N PRO A 337 -6.51 -34.64 2.84
CA PRO A 337 -6.90 -33.29 2.43
C PRO A 337 -5.68 -32.36 2.33
N TYR A 338 -5.71 -31.48 1.34
CA TYR A 338 -4.64 -30.50 1.12
C TYR A 338 -5.17 -29.25 0.41
N VAL A 339 -4.44 -28.15 0.55
CA VAL A 339 -4.60 -26.95 -0.27
C VAL A 339 -3.44 -26.90 -1.27
N LEU A 340 -3.72 -26.83 -2.55
CA LEU A 340 -2.72 -26.72 -3.61
C LEU A 340 -2.43 -25.24 -3.87
N VAL A 341 -1.17 -24.84 -3.71
CA VAL A 341 -0.80 -23.43 -3.75
C VAL A 341 0.47 -23.19 -4.56
N GLN A 342 0.68 -21.94 -4.89
CA GLN A 342 1.90 -21.39 -5.45
C GLN A 342 2.24 -20.09 -4.70
N MET A 343 3.52 -19.84 -4.39
CA MET A 343 3.92 -18.56 -3.79
C MET A 343 4.03 -17.47 -4.84
N SER A 344 3.82 -16.22 -4.42
CA SER A 344 4.01 -15.05 -5.26
C SER A 344 4.59 -13.88 -4.48
N ASN A 345 5.20 -12.96 -5.22
CA ASN A 345 5.65 -11.65 -4.77
C ASN A 345 5.17 -10.54 -5.72
N ASP A 346 4.15 -10.81 -6.54
CA ASP A 346 3.52 -9.82 -7.41
C ASP A 346 2.48 -9.02 -6.61
N MET A 347 2.74 -7.74 -6.43
CA MET A 347 1.91 -6.80 -5.69
C MET A 347 0.53 -6.58 -6.33
N SER A 348 0.33 -6.91 -7.60
CA SER A 348 -1.00 -6.91 -8.24
C SER A 348 -2.00 -7.83 -7.51
N HIS A 349 -1.47 -8.82 -6.79
CA HIS A 349 -2.26 -9.80 -6.04
C HIS A 349 -1.84 -9.93 -4.57
N CYS A 350 -0.61 -9.56 -4.24
CA CYS A 350 -0.03 -9.70 -2.90
C CYS A 350 -0.08 -8.41 -2.07
N GLU A 351 -0.83 -7.40 -2.51
CA GLU A 351 -1.15 -6.22 -1.71
C GLU A 351 -2.18 -6.60 -0.63
N THR A 352 -1.77 -6.61 0.63
CA THR A 352 -2.63 -7.03 1.75
C THR A 352 -3.42 -5.83 2.26
N ALA A 353 -4.74 -5.86 2.09
CA ALA A 353 -5.62 -4.82 2.61
C ALA A 353 -5.50 -4.67 4.15
N ASN A 354 -5.75 -3.45 4.65
CA ASN A 354 -5.71 -3.12 6.08
C ASN A 354 -4.39 -3.50 6.79
N SER A 355 -3.27 -3.54 6.06
CA SER A 355 -1.97 -3.89 6.62
C SER A 355 -1.07 -2.68 6.82
N GLY A 356 -0.08 -2.83 7.69
CA GLY A 356 0.85 -1.75 8.03
C GLY A 356 2.08 -2.23 8.78
N GLY A 357 2.85 -1.27 9.31
CA GLY A 357 4.10 -1.53 10.01
C GLY A 357 5.23 -2.00 9.07
N VAL A 358 6.28 -2.54 9.68
CA VAL A 358 7.43 -3.12 8.99
C VAL A 358 7.62 -4.53 9.54
N GLY A 359 7.52 -5.52 8.67
CA GLY A 359 7.68 -6.93 8.99
C GLY A 359 8.65 -7.63 8.05
N PRO A 360 8.94 -8.92 8.30
CA PRO A 360 9.80 -9.70 7.43
C PRO A 360 9.16 -9.90 6.05
N SER A 361 9.99 -9.91 5.01
CA SER A 361 9.54 -10.01 3.62
C SER A 361 9.20 -11.45 3.23
N TYR A 362 7.91 -11.76 3.29
CA TYR A 362 7.36 -13.08 2.94
C TYR A 362 6.46 -13.04 1.69
N GLY A 363 6.69 -12.06 0.81
CA GLY A 363 5.95 -11.90 -0.45
C GLY A 363 4.63 -11.15 -0.35
N ALA A 364 4.12 -10.89 0.86
CA ALA A 364 3.06 -9.94 1.10
C ALA A 364 3.59 -8.49 1.20
N TYR A 365 2.81 -7.54 0.71
CA TYR A 365 3.13 -6.11 0.75
C TYR A 365 2.01 -5.30 1.39
N THR A 366 2.39 -4.22 2.06
CA THR A 366 1.44 -3.18 2.49
C THR A 366 1.04 -2.32 1.29
N PRO A 367 -0.18 -1.76 1.27
CA PRO A 367 -0.52 -0.74 0.29
C PRO A 367 0.47 0.43 0.40
N PRO A 368 0.84 1.08 -0.72
CA PRO A 368 1.67 2.27 -0.70
C PRO A 368 1.09 3.31 0.27
N ARG A 369 1.96 3.90 1.09
CA ARG A 369 1.53 4.90 2.08
C ARG A 369 2.45 6.10 2.10
N LEU A 370 1.88 7.26 2.40
CA LEU A 370 2.62 8.50 2.57
C LEU A 370 3.36 8.49 3.91
N VAL A 371 4.58 9.00 3.90
CA VAL A 371 5.40 9.26 5.07
C VAL A 371 5.76 10.74 5.10
N GLN A 372 5.89 11.27 6.32
CA GLN A 372 6.23 12.66 6.58
C GLN A 372 7.49 12.73 7.40
#